data_AF-A0A1S2RE57-F1
#
_entry.id   AF-A0A1S2RE57-F1
#
_cell.length_a   1.000
_cell.length_b   1.000
_cell.length_c   1.000
_cell.angle_alpha   90.00
_cell.angle_beta   90.00
_cell.angle_gamma   90.00
#
_symmetry.space_group_name_H-M   'P 1'
#
loop_
_entity.id
_entity.type
_entity.pdbx_description
1 polymer ?
#
loop_
_entity_poly.entity_id
_entity_poly.type
_entity_poly.pdbx_seq_one_letter_code
_entity_poly.pdbx_strand_id
1 'polypeptide(L)'
;MIVGVLTFLAQRRLPHKKMLVFTGALLVIVLAVMVGETIQEMQLAGWMSTTTISNLYIPNWGQVWFCIFPTVETLSFQALAVIYVLGSYFAQRYITKRKAIKKKLIAA
;
A
#
# COMPACT_ATOMS: atom_id res chain seq x y z
N MET A 1 -21.48 -36.20 -11.42
CA MET A 1 -20.14 -36.06 -12.04
C MET A 1 -19.92 -34.71 -12.72
N ILE A 2 -20.91 -34.13 -13.40
CA ILE A 2 -20.79 -32.82 -14.09
C ILE A 2 -20.36 -31.68 -13.16
N VAL A 3 -20.96 -31.60 -11.97
CA VAL A 3 -20.62 -30.55 -10.98
C VAL A 3 -19.16 -30.64 -10.55
N GLY A 4 -18.66 -31.84 -10.23
CA GLY A 4 -17.26 -32.05 -9.84
C GLY A 4 -16.26 -31.71 -10.94
N VAL A 5 -16.57 -32.03 -12.20
CA VAL A 5 -15.72 -31.66 -13.35
C VAL A 5 -15.69 -30.13 -13.52
N LEU A 6 -16.83 -29.45 -13.39
CA LEU A 6 -16.90 -28.00 -13.43
C LEU A 6 -16.09 -27.34 -12.29
N THR A 7 -16.17 -27.87 -11.07
CA THR A 7 -15.40 -27.33 -9.94
C THR A 7 -13.90 -27.52 -10.15
N PHE A 8 -13.44 -28.69 -10.62
CA PHE A 8 -12.02 -28.95 -10.88
C PHE A 8 -11.47 -28.13 -12.06
N LEU A 9 -12.29 -27.88 -13.09
CA LEU A 9 -11.90 -27.06 -14.24
C LEU A 9 -11.79 -25.58 -13.85
N ALA A 10 -12.70 -25.08 -12.99
CA ALA A 10 -12.65 -23.73 -12.42
C ALA A 10 -11.47 -23.55 -11.46
N GLN A 11 -11.17 -24.56 -10.63
CA GLN A 11 -10.07 -24.51 -9.64
C GLN A 11 -8.67 -24.47 -10.30
N ARG A 12 -8.52 -25.03 -11.51
CA ARG A 12 -7.21 -25.18 -12.17
C ARG A 12 -6.53 -23.87 -12.58
N ARG A 13 -7.27 -22.76 -12.64
CA ARG A 13 -6.76 -21.44 -13.03
C ARG A 13 -6.73 -20.44 -11.88
N LEU A 14 -6.53 -20.86 -10.63
CA LEU A 14 -6.33 -19.94 -9.52
C LEU A 14 -5.07 -19.08 -9.78
N PRO A 15 -5.22 -17.79 -10.15
CA PRO A 15 -4.11 -16.94 -10.48
C PRO A 15 -3.48 -16.45 -9.17
N HIS A 16 -2.78 -17.34 -8.46
CA HIS A 16 -2.15 -17.08 -7.16
C HIS A 16 -1.30 -15.81 -7.16
N LYS A 17 -0.61 -15.53 -8.28
CA LYS A 17 0.18 -14.31 -8.45
C LYS A 17 -0.66 -13.02 -8.44
N LYS A 18 -1.91 -13.06 -8.92
CA LYS A 18 -2.80 -11.89 -8.95
C LYS A 18 -3.38 -11.62 -7.56
N MET A 19 -3.69 -12.68 -6.81
CA MET A 19 -4.19 -12.57 -5.45
C MET A 19 -3.13 -11.98 -4.50
N LEU A 20 -1.86 -12.41 -4.63
CA LEU A 20 -0.77 -11.90 -3.81
C LEU A 20 -0.48 -10.41 -4.04
N VAL A 21 -0.69 -9.93 -5.27
CA VAL A 21 -0.58 -8.49 -5.60
C VAL A 21 -1.75 -7.71 -5.00
N PHE A 22 -2.96 -8.28 -5.03
CA PHE A 22 -4.14 -7.64 -4.44
C PHE A 22 -4.03 -7.53 -2.92
N THR A 23 -3.65 -8.62 -2.24
CA THR A 23 -3.43 -8.58 -0.78
C THR A 23 -2.29 -7.66 -0.40
N GLY A 24 -1.19 -7.64 -1.17
CA GLY A 24 -0.10 -6.69 -0.98
C GLY A 24 -0.56 -5.23 -1.12
N ALA A 25 -1.35 -4.91 -2.14
CA ALA A 25 -1.90 -3.57 -2.33
C ALA A 25 -2.82 -3.15 -1.15
N LEU A 26 -3.64 -4.09 -0.66
CA LEU A 26 -4.48 -3.85 0.50
C LEU A 26 -3.64 -3.54 1.76
N LEU A 27 -2.52 -4.24 1.97
CA LEU A 27 -1.61 -3.95 3.08
C LEU A 27 -0.99 -2.54 2.99
N VAL A 28 -0.67 -2.05 1.78
CA VAL A 28 -0.17 -0.68 1.59
C VAL A 28 -1.23 0.35 1.99
N ILE A 29 -2.49 0.12 1.60
CA ILE A 29 -3.61 0.99 1.96
C ILE A 29 -3.79 1.00 3.48
N VAL A 30 -3.85 -0.18 4.11
CA VAL A 30 -4.01 -0.29 5.57
C VAL A 30 -2.87 0.38 6.32
N LEU A 31 -1.63 0.24 5.83
CA LEU A 31 -0.48 0.91 6.42
C LEU A 31 -0.62 2.45 6.35
N ALA A 32 -1.10 2.98 5.22
CA ALA A 32 -1.38 4.42 5.11
C ALA A 32 -2.47 4.88 6.11
N VAL A 33 -3.53 4.09 6.28
CA VAL A 33 -4.60 4.38 7.24
C VAL A 33 -4.05 4.42 8.68
N MET A 34 -3.27 3.42 9.07
CA MET A 34 -2.67 3.34 10.41
C MET A 34 -1.73 4.52 10.71
N VAL A 35 -0.97 4.97 9.71
CA VAL A 35 -0.11 6.16 9.85
C VAL A 35 -0.96 7.41 10.05
N GLY A 36 -2.07 7.56 9.31
CA GLY A 36 -2.98 8.70 9.45
C GLY A 36 -3.55 8.84 10.85
N GLU A 37 -4.13 7.75 11.39
CA GLU A 37 -4.64 7.72 12.77
C GLU A 37 -3.55 8.04 13.78
N THR A 38 -2.37 7.44 13.65
CA THR A 38 -1.29 7.66 14.62
C THR A 38 -0.84 9.13 14.66
N ILE A 39 -0.75 9.78 13.50
CA ILE A 39 -0.41 11.21 13.42
C ILE A 39 -1.53 12.05 14.07
N GLN A 40 -2.79 11.73 13.78
CA GLN A 40 -3.93 12.43 14.34
C GLN A 40 -3.97 12.32 15.87
N GLU A 41 -3.73 11.13 16.42
CA GLU A 41 -3.65 10.92 17.87
C GLU A 41 -2.49 11.71 18.50
N MET A 42 -1.35 11.83 17.81
CA MET A 42 -0.24 12.69 18.25
C MET A 42 -0.59 14.18 18.19
N GLN A 43 -1.41 14.61 17.21
CA GLN A 43 -1.92 15.98 17.14
C GLN A 43 -2.92 16.27 18.27
N LEU A 44 -3.81 15.31 18.58
CA LEU A 44 -4.77 15.40 19.69
C LEU A 44 -4.07 15.45 21.06
N ALA A 45 -2.97 14.73 21.21
CA ALA A 45 -2.11 14.78 22.40
C ALA A 45 -1.26 16.07 22.50
N GLY A 46 -1.26 16.91 21.46
CA GLY A 46 -0.46 18.14 21.41
C GLY A 46 1.04 17.91 21.17
N TRP A 47 1.44 16.70 20.75
CA TRP A 47 2.85 16.36 20.47
C TRP A 47 3.30 16.83 19.08
N MET A 48 2.35 17.09 18.18
CA MET A 48 2.61 17.50 16.81
C MET A 48 1.77 18.72 16.42
N SER A 49 2.39 19.65 15.66
CA SER A 49 1.70 20.80 15.09
C SER A 49 0.57 20.36 14.17
N THR A 50 -0.49 21.17 14.10
CA THR A 50 -1.66 20.92 13.26
C THR A 50 -1.80 22.07 12.27
N THR A 51 -1.29 21.89 11.05
CA THR A 51 -1.46 22.88 9.97
C THR A 51 -2.62 22.47 9.08
N THR A 52 -3.80 23.01 9.40
CA THR A 52 -5.04 22.73 8.65
C THR A 52 -5.04 23.42 7.29
N ILE A 53 -5.42 22.69 6.25
CA ILE A 53 -5.58 23.23 4.89
C ILE A 53 -7.03 23.70 4.72
N SER A 54 -7.25 25.01 4.76
CA SER A 54 -8.59 25.62 4.71
C SER A 54 -9.35 25.42 3.39
N ASN A 55 -8.64 25.12 2.29
CA ASN A 55 -9.23 24.96 0.95
C ASN A 55 -9.41 23.49 0.52
N LEU A 56 -9.20 22.53 1.43
CA LEU A 56 -9.31 21.10 1.12
C LEU A 56 -10.57 20.52 1.79
N TYR A 57 -11.63 20.35 1.01
CA TYR A 57 -12.84 19.67 1.48
C TYR A 57 -12.68 18.15 1.35
N ILE A 58 -12.52 17.46 2.48
CA ILE A 58 -12.53 16.00 2.56
C ILE A 58 -13.88 15.53 3.10
N PRO A 59 -14.59 14.63 2.41
CA PRO A 59 -15.86 14.08 2.90
C PRO A 59 -15.68 13.42 4.27
N ASN A 60 -16.64 13.61 5.18
CA ASN A 60 -16.61 12.98 6.51
C ASN A 60 -16.40 11.46 6.44
N TRP A 61 -17.00 10.79 5.47
CA TRP A 61 -16.79 9.37 5.21
C TRP A 61 -15.30 9.02 5.00
N GLY A 62 -14.58 9.82 4.20
CA GLY A 62 -13.17 9.60 3.91
C GLY A 62 -12.28 9.80 5.13
N GLN A 63 -12.67 10.72 6.02
CA GLN A 63 -12.01 10.91 7.30
C GLN A 63 -12.21 9.68 8.20
N VAL A 64 -13.43 9.14 8.28
CA VAL A 64 -13.72 8.00 9.17
C VAL A 64 -13.15 6.67 8.65
N TRP A 65 -13.16 6.39 7.35
CA TRP A 65 -12.73 5.09 6.84
C TRP A 65 -11.25 5.03 6.47
N PHE A 66 -10.70 6.11 5.91
CA PHE A 66 -9.31 6.14 5.46
C PHE A 66 -8.41 7.01 6.35
N CYS A 67 -8.99 7.64 7.38
CA CYS A 67 -8.23 8.43 8.35
C CYS A 67 -7.41 9.52 7.66
N ILE A 68 -8.03 10.15 6.64
CA ILE A 68 -7.45 11.22 5.84
C ILE A 68 -7.95 12.53 6.41
N PHE A 69 -7.12 13.23 7.17
CA PHE A 69 -7.45 14.50 7.78
C PHE A 69 -6.96 15.67 6.90
N PRO A 70 -7.64 16.83 6.91
CA PRO A 70 -7.24 18.00 6.13
C PRO A 70 -6.05 18.75 6.79
N THR A 71 -5.01 18.02 7.19
CA THR A 71 -3.79 18.54 7.81
C THR A 71 -2.58 18.17 6.97
N VAL A 72 -1.61 19.08 6.81
CA VAL A 72 -0.42 18.84 5.98
C VAL A 72 0.42 17.70 6.55
N GLU A 73 0.49 17.61 7.87
CA GLU A 73 1.27 16.57 8.56
C GLU A 73 0.71 15.18 8.23
N THR A 74 -0.58 14.91 8.48
CA THR A 74 -1.17 13.59 8.22
C THR A 74 -1.02 13.19 6.75
N LEU A 75 -1.33 14.10 5.83
CA LEU A 75 -1.28 13.83 4.38
C LEU A 75 0.15 13.55 3.90
N SER A 76 1.13 14.31 4.38
CA SER A 76 2.55 14.14 3.99
C SER A 76 3.12 12.82 4.54
N PHE A 77 2.82 12.47 5.78
CA PHE A 77 3.27 11.21 6.39
C PHE A 77 2.60 9.99 5.75
N GLN A 78 1.31 10.06 5.45
CA GLN A 78 0.61 9.00 4.69
C GLN A 78 1.23 8.83 3.30
N ALA A 79 1.48 9.92 2.57
CA ALA A 79 2.12 9.87 1.27
C ALA A 79 3.54 9.28 1.35
N LEU A 80 4.34 9.69 2.33
CA LEU A 80 5.68 9.14 2.58
C LEU A 80 5.64 7.65 2.88
N ALA A 81 4.69 7.20 3.69
CA ALA A 81 4.54 5.79 4.03
C ALA A 81 4.23 4.93 2.78
N VAL A 82 3.30 5.40 1.94
CA VAL A 82 2.96 4.75 0.66
C VAL A 82 4.17 4.71 -0.28
N ILE A 83 4.84 5.86 -0.47
CA ILE A 83 6.04 5.97 -1.31
C ILE A 83 7.16 5.05 -0.82
N TYR A 84 7.35 4.95 0.49
CA TYR A 84 8.36 4.08 1.09
C TYR A 84 8.12 2.60 0.76
N VAL A 85 6.88 2.12 0.93
CA VAL A 85 6.55 0.71 0.67
C VAL A 85 6.59 0.38 -0.82
N LEU A 86 5.98 1.22 -1.67
CA LEU A 86 6.04 1.05 -3.13
C LEU A 86 7.48 1.14 -3.64
N GLY A 87 8.24 2.12 -3.13
CA GLY A 87 9.65 2.33 -3.45
C GLY A 87 10.49 1.10 -3.13
N SER A 88 10.30 0.48 -1.95
CA SER A 88 10.97 -0.77 -1.58
C SER A 88 10.69 -1.89 -2.58
N TYR A 89 9.44 -2.06 -3.00
CA TYR A 89 9.07 -3.08 -3.99
C TYR A 89 9.75 -2.85 -5.36
N PHE A 90 9.73 -1.61 -5.85
CA PHE A 90 10.40 -1.28 -7.12
C PHE A 90 11.93 -1.43 -7.01
N ALA A 91 12.52 -1.00 -5.89
CA ALA A 91 13.95 -1.15 -5.62
C ALA A 91 14.37 -2.63 -5.60
N GLN A 92 13.62 -3.49 -4.91
CA GLN A 92 13.87 -4.93 -4.90
C GLN A 92 13.79 -5.55 -6.31
N ARG A 93 12.81 -5.14 -7.11
CA ARG A 93 12.67 -5.61 -8.49
C ARG A 93 13.85 -5.16 -9.36
N TYR A 94 14.33 -3.94 -9.18
CA TYR A 94 15.48 -3.40 -9.88
C TYR A 94 16.78 -4.15 -9.53
N ILE A 95 17.04 -4.35 -8.24
CA ILE A 95 18.22 -5.06 -7.73
C ILE A 95 18.22 -6.51 -8.23
N THR A 96 17.06 -7.19 -8.21
CA THR A 96 16.94 -8.58 -8.67
C THR A 96 17.26 -8.71 -10.17
N LYS A 97 16.77 -7.78 -11.00
CA LYS A 97 17.11 -7.76 -12.43
C LYS A 97 18.60 -7.55 -12.68
N ARG A 98 19.24 -6.60 -11.96
CA ARG A 98 20.68 -6.36 -12.07
C ARG A 98 21.50 -7.60 -11.68
N LYS A 99 21.14 -8.28 -10.58
CA LYS A 99 21.80 -9.52 -10.14
C LYS A 99 21.67 -10.64 -11.19
N ALA A 100 20.50 -10.80 -11.80
CA ALA A 100 20.27 -11.80 -12.84
C ALA A 100 21.12 -11.54 -14.10
N ILE A 101 21.22 -10.28 -14.54
CA ILE A 101 22.06 -9.90 -15.69
C ILE A 101 23.54 -10.16 -15.39
N LYS A 102 24.02 -9.74 -14.22
CA LYS A 102 25.44 -9.93 -13.83
C LYS A 102 25.83 -11.42 -13.78
N LYS A 103 24.94 -12.29 -13.30
CA LYS A 103 25.18 -13.75 -13.29
C LYS A 103 25.28 -14.33 -14.70
N LYS A 104 24.45 -13.85 -15.64
CA LYS A 104 24.48 -14.29 -17.04
C LYS A 104 25.77 -13.88 -17.77
N LEU A 105 26.34 -12.74 -17.38
CA LEU A 105 27.56 -12.17 -17.97
C LEU A 105 28.84 -12.83 -17.47
N ILE A 106 28.82 -13.44 -16.27
CA ILE A 106 29.94 -14.22 -15.71
C ILE A 106 29.95 -15.68 -16.22
N ALA A 107 28.79 -16.18 -16.63
CA ALA A 107 28.61 -17.56 -17.12
C ALA A 107 28.76 -17.70 -18.65
N ALA A 108 29.03 -16.60 -19.36
CA ALA A 108 29.31 -16.56 -20.80
C ALA A 108 30.79 -16.27 -21.01
#